data_AF-A0A8T6Y9Q5-F1
#
_entry.id   AF-A0A8T6Y9Q5-F1
#
_cell.length_a   1.000
_cell.length_b   1.000
_cell.length_c   1.000
_cell.angle_alpha   90.00
_cell.angle_beta   90.00
_cell.angle_gamma   90.00
#
_symmetry.space_group_name_H-M   'P 1'
#
loop_
_entity.id
_entity.type
_entity.pdbx_description
1 polymer ?
#
loop_
_entity_poly.entity_id
_entity_poly.type
_entity_poly.pdbx_seq_one_letter_code
_entity_poly.pdbx_strand_id
1 'polypeptide(L)'
;MNIFELDSNWIIAWATVILVVITVISVGVAAWNTRLVRLTLKEMQKSRKAEIIGRRLEELYKLRSKFNSFDIDFIFDNIEKMKTVNTGDGDQLFKQAVEKCSHFKKDFDEVVPSLYLVPNGLESLVNKFIQIFEANNLFVDRWDNLGDNGVLKDKHKYDKAREIRNQGADKELETKKDYIRSLYLGILQEVDKDIILFKSELNNLVV
;
A
#
# COMPACT_ATOMS: atom_id res chain seq x y z
N MET A 1 -53.62 -70.03 7.11
CA MET A 1 -53.05 -68.68 7.04
C MET A 1 -52.90 -68.21 8.48
N ASN A 2 -51.66 -68.21 8.98
CA ASN A 2 -51.39 -68.10 10.41
C ASN A 2 -51.65 -66.66 10.90
N ILE A 3 -52.41 -66.52 11.98
CA ILE A 3 -52.74 -65.24 12.61
C ILE A 3 -51.45 -64.50 13.04
N PHE A 4 -50.38 -65.24 13.35
CA PHE A 4 -49.05 -64.71 13.66
C PHE A 4 -48.31 -64.06 12.45
N GLU A 5 -48.62 -64.43 11.20
CA GLU A 5 -48.00 -63.81 10.01
C GLU A 5 -48.66 -62.46 9.67
N LEU A 6 -49.94 -62.28 10.01
CA LEU A 6 -50.66 -61.01 9.80
C LEU A 6 -50.20 -59.91 10.76
N ASP A 7 -49.98 -60.24 12.04
CA ASP A 7 -49.51 -59.29 13.06
C ASP A 7 -48.07 -58.80 12.81
N SER A 8 -47.21 -59.68 12.29
CA SER A 8 -45.82 -59.35 11.96
C SER A 8 -45.73 -58.38 10.77
N ASN A 9 -46.56 -58.57 9.74
CA ASN A 9 -46.56 -57.73 8.54
C ASN A 9 -46.99 -56.27 8.81
N TRP A 10 -47.94 -56.06 9.72
CA TRP A 10 -48.37 -54.72 10.15
C TRP A 10 -47.25 -53.98 10.91
N ILE A 11 -46.57 -54.67 11.83
CA ILE A 11 -45.45 -54.10 12.60
C ILE A 11 -44.30 -53.71 11.66
N ILE A 12 -43.97 -54.56 10.68
CA ILE A 12 -42.94 -54.29 9.67
C ILE A 12 -43.32 -53.08 8.80
N ALA A 13 -44.60 -52.96 8.41
CA ALA A 13 -45.09 -51.83 7.63
C ALA A 13 -44.94 -50.49 8.39
N TRP A 14 -45.33 -50.43 9.66
CA TRP A 14 -45.16 -49.21 10.48
C TRP A 14 -43.71 -48.88 10.78
N ALA A 15 -42.89 -49.89 11.08
CA ALA A 15 -41.45 -49.70 11.28
C ALA A 15 -40.82 -49.08 10.02
N THR A 16 -41.21 -49.54 8.83
CA THR A 16 -40.74 -48.99 7.55
C THR A 16 -41.19 -47.55 7.33
N VAL A 17 -42.47 -47.25 7.61
CA VAL A 17 -43.00 -45.87 7.51
C VAL A 17 -42.28 -44.92 8.47
N ILE A 18 -42.05 -45.33 9.71
CA ILE A 18 -41.32 -44.52 10.71
C ILE A 18 -39.88 -44.27 10.25
N LEU A 19 -39.21 -45.28 9.70
CA LEU A 19 -37.83 -45.17 9.22
C LEU A 19 -37.73 -44.21 8.03
N VAL A 20 -38.71 -44.24 7.11
CA VAL A 20 -38.83 -43.26 6.02
C VAL A 20 -39.02 -41.85 6.57
N VAL A 21 -39.91 -41.65 7.56
CA VAL A 21 -40.15 -40.34 8.18
C VAL A 21 -38.87 -39.80 8.86
N ILE A 22 -38.17 -40.62 9.63
CA ILE A 22 -36.89 -40.24 10.27
C ILE A 22 -35.86 -39.87 9.20
N THR A 23 -35.78 -40.64 8.11
CA THR A 23 -34.85 -40.36 7.01
C THR A 23 -35.16 -39.01 6.35
N VAL A 24 -36.43 -38.74 6.03
CA VAL A 24 -36.86 -37.45 5.46
C VAL A 24 -36.53 -36.28 6.39
N ILE A 25 -36.80 -36.42 7.69
CA ILE A 25 -36.45 -35.39 8.69
C ILE A 25 -34.94 -35.18 8.74
N SER A 26 -34.16 -36.25 8.78
CA SER A 26 -32.69 -36.17 8.86
C SER A 26 -32.07 -35.49 7.62
N VAL A 27 -32.58 -35.79 6.42
CA VAL A 27 -32.18 -35.14 5.17
C VAL A 27 -32.58 -33.67 5.17
N GLY A 28 -33.78 -33.33 5.67
CA GLY A 28 -34.23 -31.96 5.83
C GLY A 28 -33.33 -31.13 6.75
N VAL A 29 -32.96 -31.69 7.90
CA VAL A 29 -32.02 -31.05 8.85
C VAL A 29 -30.63 -30.89 8.22
N ALA A 30 -30.12 -31.90 7.52
CA ALA A 30 -28.83 -31.82 6.83
C ALA A 30 -28.82 -30.75 5.72
N ALA A 31 -29.89 -30.66 4.94
CA ALA A 31 -30.05 -29.62 3.91
C ALA A 31 -30.11 -28.21 4.52
N TRP A 32 -30.82 -28.06 5.64
CA TRP A 32 -30.89 -26.80 6.38
C TRP A 32 -29.53 -26.38 6.93
N ASN A 33 -28.81 -27.31 7.59
CA ASN A 33 -27.47 -27.04 8.12
C ASN A 33 -26.47 -26.67 7.01
N THR A 34 -26.53 -27.36 5.87
CA THR A 34 -25.69 -27.04 4.71
C THR A 34 -25.98 -25.64 4.17
N ARG A 35 -27.25 -25.22 4.15
CA ARG A 35 -27.65 -23.86 3.76
C ARG A 35 -27.11 -22.81 4.74
N LEU A 36 -27.22 -23.04 6.05
CA LEU A 36 -26.67 -22.15 7.07
C LEU A 36 -25.16 -21.99 6.94
N VAL A 37 -24.43 -23.11 6.79
CA VAL A 37 -22.96 -23.09 6.59
C VAL A 37 -22.58 -22.29 5.35
N ARG A 38 -23.32 -22.41 4.24
CA ARG A 38 -23.03 -21.60 3.03
C ARG A 38 -23.26 -20.11 3.26
N LEU A 39 -24.27 -19.73 4.03
CA LEU A 39 -24.55 -18.32 4.34
C LEU A 39 -23.45 -17.74 5.23
N THR A 40 -23.06 -18.43 6.31
CA THR A 40 -21.98 -17.98 7.19
C THR A 40 -20.63 -17.91 6.46
N LEU A 41 -20.35 -18.85 5.55
CA LEU A 41 -19.13 -18.82 4.75
C LEU A 41 -19.08 -17.62 3.80
N LYS A 42 -20.21 -17.26 3.19
CA LYS A 42 -20.31 -16.05 2.35
C LYS A 42 -20.09 -14.77 3.16
N GLU A 43 -20.68 -14.67 4.34
CA GLU A 43 -20.49 -13.52 5.23
C GLU A 43 -19.04 -13.40 5.70
N MET A 44 -18.41 -14.51 6.10
CA MET A 44 -16.99 -14.54 6.46
C MET A 44 -16.09 -14.13 5.29
N GLN A 45 -16.40 -14.58 4.07
CA GLN A 45 -15.66 -14.16 2.87
C GLN A 45 -15.82 -12.66 2.60
N LYS A 46 -17.04 -12.10 2.74
CA LYS A 46 -17.33 -10.68 2.59
C LYS A 46 -16.54 -9.85 3.62
N SER A 47 -16.59 -10.27 4.89
CA SER A 47 -15.88 -9.62 6.00
C SER A 47 -14.35 -9.64 5.82
N ARG A 48 -13.77 -10.79 5.47
CA ARG A 48 -12.32 -10.88 5.18
C ARG A 48 -11.91 -9.98 4.02
N LYS A 49 -12.73 -9.94 2.95
CA LYS A 49 -12.45 -9.06 1.81
C LYS A 49 -12.50 -7.58 2.21
N ALA A 50 -13.50 -7.19 3.01
CA ALA A 50 -13.62 -5.83 3.54
C ALA A 50 -12.41 -5.44 4.41
N GLU A 51 -11.93 -6.34 5.27
CA GLU A 51 -10.75 -6.10 6.10
C GLU A 51 -9.48 -5.89 5.25
N ILE A 52 -9.26 -6.73 4.23
CA ILE A 52 -8.12 -6.60 3.31
C ILE A 52 -8.17 -5.26 2.58
N ILE A 53 -9.34 -4.87 2.06
CA ILE A 53 -9.52 -3.58 1.38
C ILE A 53 -9.30 -2.41 2.35
N GLY A 54 -9.78 -2.52 3.60
CA GLY A 54 -9.55 -1.53 4.64
C GLY A 54 -8.06 -1.30 4.91
N ARG A 55 -7.29 -2.38 5.06
CA ARG A 55 -5.83 -2.30 5.23
C ARG A 55 -5.15 -1.66 4.00
N ARG A 56 -5.55 -2.04 2.78
CA ARG A 56 -5.02 -1.43 1.55
C ARG A 56 -5.29 0.07 1.47
N LEU A 57 -6.49 0.51 1.85
CA LEU A 57 -6.85 1.93 1.90
C LEU A 57 -5.99 2.69 2.91
N GLU A 58 -5.76 2.13 4.10
CA GLU A 58 -4.89 2.74 5.11
C GLU A 58 -3.48 2.99 4.56
N GLU A 59 -2.89 2.00 3.91
CA GLU A 59 -1.55 2.11 3.34
C GLU A 59 -1.50 3.10 2.16
N LEU A 60 -2.53 3.13 1.32
CA LEU A 60 -2.64 4.15 0.25
C LEU A 60 -2.73 5.57 0.82
N TYR A 61 -3.44 5.79 1.93
CA TYR A 61 -3.49 7.10 2.57
C TYR A 61 -2.15 7.51 3.18
N LYS A 62 -1.45 6.58 3.83
CA LYS A 62 -0.10 6.83 4.33
C LYS A 62 0.82 7.23 3.18
N LEU A 63 0.84 6.44 2.10
CA LEU A 63 1.63 6.71 0.90
C LEU A 63 1.31 8.09 0.31
N ARG A 64 0.01 8.38 0.12
CA ARG A 64 -0.45 9.70 -0.37
C ARG A 64 0.07 10.83 0.50
N SER A 65 -0.03 10.67 1.82
CA SER A 65 0.44 11.69 2.78
C SER A 65 1.94 11.94 2.64
N LYS A 66 2.75 10.88 2.50
CA LYS A 66 4.21 11.02 2.33
C LYS A 66 4.56 11.74 1.02
N PHE A 67 3.92 11.36 -0.08
CA PHE A 67 4.13 12.04 -1.36
C PHE A 67 3.63 13.49 -1.34
N ASN A 68 2.47 13.78 -0.75
CA ASN A 68 1.98 15.16 -0.62
C ASN A 68 2.89 16.06 0.23
N SER A 69 3.62 15.50 1.20
CA SER A 69 4.62 16.25 1.97
C SER A 69 5.93 16.48 1.22
N PHE A 70 6.14 15.77 0.10
CA PHE A 70 7.33 15.91 -0.73
C PHE A 70 7.15 17.03 -1.75
N ASP A 71 7.66 18.21 -1.41
CA ASP A 71 7.64 19.37 -2.30
C ASP A 71 8.71 19.23 -3.40
N ILE A 72 8.32 18.56 -4.48
CA ILE A 72 9.17 18.36 -5.65
C ILE A 72 9.49 19.68 -6.37
N ASP A 73 8.58 20.64 -6.34
CA ASP A 73 8.77 21.93 -7.00
C ASP A 73 9.78 22.77 -6.23
N PHE A 74 9.78 22.74 -4.90
CA PHE A 74 10.84 23.35 -4.08
C PHE A 74 12.24 22.85 -4.47
N ILE A 75 12.39 21.55 -4.77
CA ILE A 75 13.67 20.99 -5.21
C ILE A 75 14.08 21.59 -6.55
N PHE A 76 13.19 21.58 -7.55
CA PHE A 76 13.51 22.09 -8.87
C PHE A 76 13.69 23.61 -8.91
N ASP A 77 12.94 24.36 -8.11
CA ASP A 77 13.10 25.80 -7.97
C ASP A 77 14.47 26.15 -7.40
N ASN A 78 14.94 25.38 -6.40
CA ASN A 78 16.30 25.55 -5.87
C ASN A 78 17.35 25.23 -6.93
N ILE A 79 17.17 24.16 -7.71
CA ILE A 79 18.09 23.80 -8.81
C ILE A 79 18.14 24.89 -9.88
N GLU A 80 17.01 25.50 -10.20
CA GLU A 80 16.94 26.59 -11.15
C GLU A 80 17.61 27.86 -10.63
N LYS A 81 17.36 28.23 -9.37
CA LYS A 81 18.01 29.37 -8.69
C LYS A 81 19.52 29.22 -8.59
N MET A 82 20.05 27.99 -8.49
CA MET A 82 21.50 27.76 -8.48
C MET A 82 22.22 28.29 -9.72
N LYS A 83 21.51 28.43 -10.85
CA LYS A 83 22.09 28.90 -12.11
C LYS A 83 22.40 30.41 -12.11
N THR A 84 21.79 31.17 -11.21
CA THR A 84 21.88 32.65 -11.18
C THR A 84 22.72 33.18 -10.02
N VAL A 85 23.11 32.31 -9.08
CA VAL A 85 23.87 32.67 -7.88
C VAL A 85 25.33 32.23 -7.99
N ASN A 86 26.17 32.73 -7.09
CA ASN A 86 27.55 32.25 -6.98
C ASN A 86 27.60 30.79 -6.50
N THR A 87 28.75 30.14 -6.67
CA THR A 87 28.89 28.71 -6.35
C THR A 87 28.53 28.36 -4.90
N GLY A 88 28.89 29.23 -3.93
CA GLY A 88 28.65 28.98 -2.50
C GLY A 88 27.18 29.06 -2.12
N ASP A 89 26.48 30.08 -2.61
CA ASP A 89 25.02 30.19 -2.45
C ASP A 89 24.29 29.05 -3.18
N GLY A 90 24.82 28.62 -4.33
CA GLY A 90 24.33 27.46 -5.05
C GLY A 90 24.45 26.16 -4.24
N ASP A 91 25.60 25.92 -3.61
CA ASP A 91 25.80 24.75 -2.73
C ASP A 91 24.82 24.77 -1.54
N GLN A 92 24.52 25.94 -0.99
CA GLN A 92 23.53 26.08 0.09
C GLN A 92 22.10 25.76 -0.38
N LEU A 93 21.72 26.18 -1.59
CA LEU A 93 20.44 25.82 -2.20
C LEU A 93 20.36 24.31 -2.48
N PHE A 94 21.45 23.70 -2.96
CA PHE A 94 21.50 22.26 -3.19
C PHE A 94 21.38 21.47 -1.89
N LYS A 95 22.06 21.91 -0.83
CA LYS A 95 21.93 21.33 0.51
C LYS A 95 20.47 21.29 0.97
N GLN A 96 19.70 22.37 0.77
CA GLN A 96 18.27 22.40 1.11
C GLN A 96 17.46 21.38 0.30
N ALA A 97 17.77 21.20 -0.98
CA ALA A 97 17.14 20.17 -1.81
C ALA A 97 17.47 18.75 -1.33
N VAL A 98 18.74 18.45 -1.02
CA VAL A 98 19.17 17.16 -0.48
C VAL A 98 18.53 16.89 0.89
N GLU A 99 18.38 17.92 1.73
CA GLU A 99 17.70 17.81 3.03
C GLU A 99 16.24 17.41 2.87
N LYS A 100 15.51 18.02 1.92
CA LYS A 100 14.13 17.61 1.60
C LYS A 100 14.04 16.17 1.10
N CYS A 101 14.96 15.76 0.23
CA CYS A 101 15.03 14.37 -0.26
C CYS A 101 15.28 13.38 0.88
N SER A 102 16.23 13.70 1.77
CA SER A 102 16.61 12.83 2.89
C SER A 102 15.51 12.70 3.93
N HIS A 103 14.80 13.79 4.27
CA HIS A 103 13.62 13.73 5.15
C HIS A 103 12.49 12.90 4.52
N PHE A 104 12.21 13.11 3.23
CA PHE A 104 11.21 12.30 2.54
C PHE A 104 11.57 10.82 2.56
N LYS A 105 12.83 10.44 2.29
CA LYS A 105 13.26 9.03 2.32
C LYS A 105 13.01 8.41 3.69
N LYS A 106 13.39 9.09 4.77
CA LYS A 106 13.14 8.64 6.14
C LYS A 106 11.65 8.40 6.39
N ASP A 107 10.81 9.34 5.99
CA ASP A 107 9.36 9.23 6.18
C ASP A 107 8.73 8.17 5.25
N PHE A 108 9.30 7.97 4.08
CA PHE A 108 8.85 7.00 3.08
C PHE A 108 9.21 5.57 3.47
N ASP A 109 10.38 5.35 4.09
CA ASP A 109 10.83 4.03 4.57
C ASP A 109 9.89 3.41 5.62
N GLU A 110 9.07 4.23 6.30
CA GLU A 110 7.99 3.74 7.17
C GLU A 110 6.86 3.04 6.41
N VAL A 111 6.68 3.37 5.13
CA VAL A 111 5.59 2.89 4.26
C VAL A 111 6.07 1.88 3.23
N VAL A 112 7.38 1.84 2.92
CA VAL A 112 8.00 0.87 1.99
C VAL A 112 7.59 -0.57 2.25
N PRO A 113 7.62 -1.09 3.49
CA PRO A 113 7.27 -2.49 3.76
C PRO A 113 5.84 -2.84 3.38
N SER A 114 4.95 -1.85 3.23
CA SER A 114 3.54 -2.03 2.88
C SER A 114 3.24 -1.89 1.39
N LEU A 115 4.22 -1.52 0.56
CA LEU A 115 4.00 -1.31 -0.87
C LEU A 115 3.52 -2.58 -1.60
N TYR A 116 3.82 -3.77 -1.10
CA TYR A 116 3.30 -5.03 -1.67
C TYR A 116 1.76 -5.18 -1.54
N LEU A 117 1.13 -4.39 -0.66
CA LEU A 117 -0.34 -4.36 -0.52
C LEU A 117 -1.00 -3.46 -1.57
N VAL A 118 -0.22 -2.65 -2.25
CA VAL A 118 -0.63 -1.67 -3.24
C VAL A 118 -0.64 -2.33 -4.64
N PRO A 119 -1.51 -1.91 -5.59
CA PRO A 119 -1.53 -2.47 -6.93
C PRO A 119 -0.18 -2.37 -7.68
N ASN A 120 0.17 -3.41 -8.45
CA ASN A 120 1.46 -3.57 -9.13
C ASN A 120 1.90 -2.37 -9.99
N GLY A 121 0.94 -1.60 -10.55
CA GLY A 121 1.26 -0.41 -11.36
C GLY A 121 1.89 0.72 -10.55
N LEU A 122 1.44 0.90 -9.31
CA LEU A 122 1.89 1.96 -8.42
C LEU A 122 3.26 1.64 -7.81
N GLU A 123 3.50 0.37 -7.45
CA GLU A 123 4.83 -0.08 -6.99
C GLU A 123 5.94 0.23 -8.02
N SER A 124 5.70 -0.08 -9.30
CA SER A 124 6.67 0.21 -10.38
C SER A 124 6.96 1.71 -10.52
N LEU A 125 5.93 2.57 -10.43
CA LEU A 125 6.11 4.03 -10.55
C LEU A 125 6.91 4.57 -9.36
N VAL A 126 6.56 4.15 -8.15
CA VAL A 126 7.27 4.52 -6.92
C VAL A 126 8.72 4.06 -6.97
N ASN A 127 8.98 2.81 -7.37
CA ASN A 127 10.35 2.30 -7.47
C ASN A 127 11.20 3.08 -8.48
N LYS A 128 10.65 3.41 -9.65
CA LYS A 128 11.36 4.25 -10.65
C LYS A 128 11.67 5.63 -10.10
N PHE A 129 10.72 6.23 -9.39
CA PHE A 129 10.92 7.53 -8.75
C PHE A 129 12.04 7.47 -7.72
N ILE A 130 11.98 6.54 -6.76
CA ILE A 130 12.98 6.36 -5.71
C ILE A 130 14.37 6.07 -6.29
N GLN A 131 14.46 5.22 -7.31
CA GLN A 131 15.74 4.87 -7.96
C GLN A 131 16.46 6.09 -8.56
N ILE A 132 15.74 7.09 -9.08
CA ILE A 132 16.37 8.29 -9.61
C ILE A 132 17.10 9.05 -8.51
N PHE A 133 16.48 9.19 -7.33
CA PHE A 133 17.09 9.89 -6.21
C PHE A 133 18.22 9.08 -5.56
N GLU A 134 18.06 7.76 -5.44
CA GLU A 134 19.10 6.84 -4.95
C GLU A 134 20.33 6.84 -5.87
N ALA A 135 20.14 6.73 -7.19
CA ALA A 135 21.24 6.72 -8.16
C ALA A 135 22.04 8.04 -8.18
N ASN A 136 21.44 9.13 -7.69
CA ASN A 136 22.06 10.44 -7.57
C ASN A 136 22.52 10.79 -6.15
N ASN A 137 22.55 9.82 -5.23
CA ASN A 137 22.99 9.98 -3.85
C ASN A 137 22.22 11.06 -3.06
N LEU A 138 20.96 11.33 -3.41
CA LEU A 138 20.14 12.38 -2.77
C LEU A 138 19.48 11.92 -1.47
N PHE A 139 19.42 10.61 -1.26
CA PHE A 139 18.97 9.99 -0.02
C PHE A 139 20.17 9.68 0.86
N VAL A 140 20.58 10.67 1.64
CA VAL A 140 21.76 10.54 2.48
C VAL A 140 21.38 9.93 3.81
N ASP A 141 21.87 8.72 4.04
CA ASP A 141 21.70 8.03 5.31
C ASP A 141 22.19 8.89 6.46
N ARG A 142 21.33 9.04 7.48
CA ARG A 142 21.60 9.84 8.66
C ARG A 142 22.04 11.28 8.33
N TRP A 143 21.35 11.92 7.39
CA TRP A 143 21.54 13.35 7.10
C TRP A 143 21.64 14.22 8.36
N ASP A 144 20.87 13.89 9.40
CA ASP A 144 20.88 14.59 10.69
C ASP A 144 22.01 14.17 11.65
N ASN A 145 22.73 13.08 11.38
CA ASN A 145 23.85 12.58 12.21
C ASN A 145 25.21 12.66 11.50
N LEU A 146 25.39 13.51 10.49
CA LEU A 146 26.67 13.72 9.78
C LEU A 146 27.76 14.43 10.63
N GLY A 147 27.74 14.27 11.96
CA GLY A 147 28.77 14.79 12.87
C GLY A 147 29.08 13.79 13.99
N ASP A 148 30.34 13.78 14.45
CA ASP A 148 30.89 12.77 15.39
C ASP A 148 30.14 12.65 16.73
N ASN A 149 29.30 13.62 17.11
CA ASN A 149 28.67 13.70 18.44
C ASN A 149 27.14 13.93 18.43
N GLY A 150 26.42 13.61 17.35
CA GLY A 150 24.94 13.61 17.36
C GLY A 150 24.25 14.98 17.39
N VAL A 151 24.99 16.07 17.18
CA VAL A 151 24.45 17.42 16.88
C VAL A 151 25.25 17.98 15.70
N LEU A 152 24.54 18.34 14.63
CA LEU A 152 25.13 18.80 13.38
C LEU A 152 25.96 20.08 13.56
N LYS A 153 27.13 20.12 12.92
CA LYS A 153 27.68 21.38 12.44
C LYS A 153 27.21 21.55 11.00
N ASP A 154 26.51 22.65 10.72
CA ASP A 154 25.93 22.99 9.41
C ASP A 154 26.91 22.81 8.23
N LYS A 155 28.20 23.00 8.53
CA LYS A 155 29.33 22.77 7.65
C LYS A 155 29.41 21.35 7.06
N HIS A 156 29.16 20.28 7.83
CA HIS A 156 29.25 18.91 7.30
C HIS A 156 28.13 18.59 6.30
N LYS A 157 26.90 19.09 6.54
CA LYS A 157 25.78 19.00 5.58
C LYS A 157 26.12 19.76 4.30
N TYR A 158 26.70 20.96 4.41
CA TYR A 158 27.16 21.74 3.27
C TYR A 158 28.23 21.01 2.46
N ASP A 159 29.28 20.50 3.11
CA ASP A 159 30.38 19.78 2.45
C ASP A 159 29.86 18.52 1.74
N LYS A 160 28.93 17.79 2.35
CA LYS A 160 28.32 16.61 1.74
C LYS A 160 27.43 16.96 0.54
N ALA A 161 26.60 18.00 0.65
CA ALA A 161 25.81 18.48 -0.48
C ALA A 161 26.69 18.89 -1.66
N ARG A 162 27.78 19.59 -1.39
CA ARG A 162 28.77 19.99 -2.40
C ARG A 162 29.44 18.79 -3.06
N GLU A 163 29.78 17.75 -2.31
CA GLU A 163 30.29 16.49 -2.86
C GLU A 163 29.31 15.86 -3.86
N ILE A 164 28.05 15.71 -3.46
CA ILE A 164 26.99 15.14 -4.31
C ILE A 164 26.76 16.00 -5.56
N ARG A 165 26.77 17.33 -5.41
CA ARG A 165 26.67 18.26 -6.53
C ARG A 165 27.84 18.11 -7.50
N ASN A 166 29.07 18.01 -7.00
CA ASN A 166 30.26 17.82 -7.83
C ASN A 166 30.25 16.50 -8.60
N GLN A 167 29.51 15.49 -8.13
CA GLN A 167 29.25 14.24 -8.86
C GLN A 167 28.23 14.41 -9.99
N GLY A 168 27.57 15.56 -10.12
CA GLY A 168 26.67 15.92 -11.22
C GLY A 168 25.18 15.70 -10.93
N ALA A 169 24.79 15.44 -9.68
CA ALA A 169 23.41 15.17 -9.32
C ALA A 169 22.44 16.31 -9.67
N ASP A 170 22.86 17.57 -9.55
CA ASP A 170 22.07 18.74 -9.94
C ASP A 170 21.76 18.77 -11.44
N LYS A 171 22.75 18.45 -12.28
CA LYS A 171 22.60 18.37 -13.74
C LYS A 171 21.71 17.21 -14.17
N GLU A 172 21.83 16.06 -13.51
CA GLU A 172 21.00 14.89 -13.79
C GLU A 172 19.54 15.16 -13.45
N LEU A 173 19.28 15.76 -12.28
CA LEU A 173 17.94 16.19 -11.87
C LEU A 173 17.34 17.20 -12.85
N GLU A 174 18.13 18.18 -13.30
CA GLU A 174 17.67 19.17 -14.28
C GLU A 174 17.32 18.51 -15.62
N THR A 175 18.17 17.59 -16.10
CA THR A 175 17.96 16.86 -17.37
C THR A 175 16.71 15.98 -17.31
N LYS A 176 16.42 15.39 -16.15
CA LYS A 176 15.26 14.51 -15.93
C LYS A 176 14.05 15.21 -15.31
N LYS A 177 14.06 16.54 -15.16
CA LYS A 177 13.05 17.32 -14.42
C LYS A 177 11.61 16.96 -14.81
N ASP A 178 11.31 16.98 -16.11
CA ASP A 178 9.97 16.68 -16.62
C ASP A 178 9.58 15.22 -16.41
N TYR A 179 10.54 14.30 -16.55
CA TYR A 179 10.32 12.87 -16.31
C TYR A 179 10.02 12.59 -14.84
N ILE A 180 10.80 13.17 -13.91
CA ILE A 180 10.60 13.01 -12.46
C ILE A 180 9.24 13.62 -12.06
N ARG A 181 8.88 14.80 -12.58
CA ARG A 181 7.55 15.40 -12.35
C ARG A 181 6.43 14.51 -12.88
N SER A 182 6.58 13.94 -14.07
CA SER A 182 5.60 13.01 -14.63
C SER A 182 5.42 11.77 -13.76
N LEU A 183 6.51 11.19 -13.24
CA LEU A 183 6.45 10.07 -12.29
C LEU A 183 5.72 10.48 -11.00
N TYR A 184 6.09 11.62 -10.41
CA TYR A 184 5.49 12.12 -9.17
C TYR A 184 3.98 12.34 -9.31
N LEU A 185 3.54 13.01 -10.38
CA LEU A 185 2.13 13.22 -10.67
C LEU A 185 1.40 11.91 -10.98
N GLY A 186 2.05 11.00 -11.72
CA GLY A 186 1.50 9.68 -12.01
C GLY A 186 1.28 8.83 -10.75
N ILE A 187 2.20 8.91 -9.77
CA ILE A 187 2.05 8.26 -8.46
C ILE A 187 0.82 8.80 -7.74
N LEU A 188 0.69 10.13 -7.61
CA LEU A 188 -0.46 10.75 -6.95
C LEU A 188 -1.79 10.39 -7.62
N GLN A 189 -1.81 10.37 -8.95
CA GLN A 189 -3.00 10.01 -9.73
C GLN A 189 -3.41 8.54 -9.55
N GLU A 190 -2.46 7.60 -9.63
CA GLU A 190 -2.77 6.17 -9.41
C GLU A 190 -3.19 5.90 -7.97
N VAL A 191 -2.57 6.56 -6.97
CA VAL A 191 -3.01 6.50 -5.57
C VAL A 191 -4.47 6.97 -5.43
N ASP A 192 -4.83 8.10 -6.04
CA ASP A 192 -6.19 8.63 -5.95
C ASP A 192 -7.23 7.73 -6.63
N LYS A 193 -6.87 7.18 -7.79
CA LYS A 193 -7.69 6.21 -8.52
C LYS A 193 -7.92 4.94 -7.71
N ASP A 194 -6.86 4.39 -7.10
CA ASP A 194 -6.95 3.18 -6.27
C ASP A 194 -7.76 3.42 -4.99
N ILE A 195 -7.62 4.60 -4.36
CA ILE A 195 -8.46 4.98 -3.21
C ILE A 195 -9.94 5.02 -3.61
N ILE A 196 -10.29 5.61 -4.76
CA ILE A 196 -11.67 5.67 -5.24
C ILE A 196 -12.21 4.25 -5.52
N LEU A 197 -11.43 3.43 -6.22
CA LEU A 197 -11.78 2.05 -6.52
C LEU A 197 -12.04 1.23 -5.25
N PHE A 198 -11.10 1.23 -4.30
CA PHE A 198 -11.23 0.45 -3.08
C PHE A 198 -12.33 0.96 -2.15
N LYS A 199 -12.61 2.27 -2.12
CA LYS A 199 -13.81 2.78 -1.43
C LYS A 199 -15.09 2.25 -2.04
N SER A 200 -15.19 2.23 -3.37
CA SER A 200 -16.35 1.69 -4.07
C SER A 200 -16.53 0.19 -3.80
N GLU A 201 -15.44 -0.59 -3.87
CA GLU A 201 -15.47 -2.02 -3.53
C GLU A 201 -15.86 -2.26 -2.08
N LEU A 202 -15.34 -1.48 -1.13
CA LEU A 202 -15.68 -1.60 0.27
C LEU A 202 -17.16 -1.30 0.52
N ASN A 203 -17.70 -0.23 -0.09
CA ASN A 203 -19.11 0.10 0.02
C ASN A 203 -20.01 -1.04 -0.50
N ASN A 204 -19.65 -1.67 -1.62
CA ASN A 204 -20.38 -2.81 -2.17
C ASN A 204 -20.29 -4.08 -1.28
N LEU A 205 -19.33 -4.14 -0.36
CA LEU A 205 -19.14 -5.25 0.58
C LEU A 205 -19.76 -4.99 1.96
N VAL A 206 -19.98 -3.74 2.34
CA VAL A 206 -20.56 -3.38 3.64
C VAL A 206 -22.07 -3.11 3.54
N VAL A 207 -22.53 -2.60 2.40
CA VAL A 207 -23.96 -2.55 2.01
C VAL A 207 -24.44 -3.93 1.58
#